data_AF-A0A9E3IAA1-F1
#
_entry.id   AF-A0A9E3IAA1-F1
#
_cell.length_a   1.000
_cell.length_b   1.000
_cell.length_c   1.000
_cell.angle_alpha   90.00
_cell.angle_beta   90.00
_cell.angle_gamma   90.00
#
_symmetry.space_group_name_H-M   'P 1'
#
loop_
_entity.id
_entity.type
_entity.pdbx_description
1 polymer ?
#
loop_
_entity_poly.entity_id
_entity_poly.type
_entity_poly.pdbx_seq_one_letter_code
_entity_poly.pdbx_strand_id
1 'polypeptide(L)'
;MMRNSFDLTVSVPADEWAYMKRRVVYLEAALLRIVRDGEKMREWFAAAELAGLLLPGLPSSIDGVARKASKEGWMRRKTKAGSRWMHVYHVTALPKRAFDALIARLLDLPDIDETAPLVDVLPPMPRPQQIEADTNMAPPWVLPLMRIMKTETAGNLSEAWQRLPERLPPDVALPSVEEAASILVQFGIAGK
;
A
#
# COMPACT_ATOMS: atom_id res chain seq x y z
N MET A 1 23.60 35.93 2.34
CA MET A 1 23.35 34.57 2.84
C MET A 1 22.63 33.78 1.74
N MET A 2 23.32 32.87 1.06
CA MET A 2 22.70 31.95 0.09
C MET A 2 22.08 30.78 0.86
N ARG A 3 20.77 30.58 0.74
CA ARG A 3 20.09 29.39 1.24
C ARG A 3 20.39 28.25 0.28
N ASN A 4 21.30 27.35 0.65
CA ASN A 4 21.45 26.05 -0.02
C ASN A 4 20.15 25.25 0.22
N SER A 5 19.22 25.27 -0.74
CA SER A 5 18.13 24.31 -0.73
C SER A 5 18.70 22.96 -1.16
N PHE A 6 18.82 22.03 -0.21
CA PHE A 6 19.04 20.63 -0.55
C PHE A 6 17.75 20.11 -1.17
N ASP A 7 17.76 19.89 -2.48
CA ASP A 7 16.71 19.14 -3.14
C ASP A 7 16.88 17.68 -2.72
N LEU A 8 16.04 17.22 -1.78
CA LEU A 8 16.07 15.87 -1.22
C LEU A 8 15.36 14.86 -2.11
N THR A 9 14.99 15.25 -3.34
CA THR A 9 14.29 14.37 -4.27
C THR A 9 15.26 13.81 -5.32
N VAL A 10 15.17 12.49 -5.56
CA VAL A 10 15.92 11.81 -6.62
C VAL A 10 14.90 11.14 -7.54
N SER A 11 15.00 11.45 -8.83
CA SER A 11 14.18 10.79 -9.85
C SER A 11 14.79 9.44 -10.22
N VAL A 12 14.03 8.37 -10.03
CA VAL A 12 14.43 6.99 -10.38
C VAL A 12 13.51 6.47 -11.48
N PRO A 13 14.04 5.87 -12.56
CA PRO A 13 13.23 5.22 -13.59
C PRO A 13 12.29 4.15 -12.99
N ALA A 14 11.07 4.05 -13.52
CA ALA A 14 10.06 3.12 -12.99
C ALA A 14 10.54 1.66 -13.00
N ASP A 15 11.26 1.24 -14.05
CA ASP A 15 11.79 -0.12 -14.17
C ASP A 15 12.88 -0.42 -13.13
N GLU A 16 13.74 0.56 -12.85
CA GLU A 16 14.76 0.46 -11.81
C GLU A 16 14.11 0.37 -10.42
N TRP A 17 13.12 1.23 -10.16
CA TRP A 17 12.36 1.17 -8.91
C TRP A 17 11.64 -0.16 -8.73
N ALA A 18 10.99 -0.67 -9.79
CA ALA A 18 10.32 -1.98 -9.77
C ALA A 18 11.32 -3.12 -9.50
N TYR A 19 12.49 -3.08 -10.13
CA TYR A 19 13.58 -4.02 -9.86
C TYR A 19 14.03 -3.97 -8.39
N MET A 20 14.30 -2.77 -7.86
CA MET A 20 14.74 -2.59 -6.47
C MET A 20 13.69 -3.10 -5.48
N LYS A 21 12.42 -2.73 -5.67
CA LYS A 21 11.33 -3.17 -4.81
C LYS A 21 11.20 -4.69 -4.78
N ARG A 22 11.23 -5.34 -5.95
CA ARG A 22 11.17 -6.81 -6.03
C ARG A 22 12.39 -7.46 -5.39
N ARG A 23 13.59 -6.88 -5.57
CA ARG A 23 14.81 -7.41 -4.97
C ARG A 23 14.76 -7.32 -3.44
N VAL A 24 14.32 -6.19 -2.88
CA VAL A 24 14.18 -6.02 -1.42
C VAL A 24 13.24 -7.07 -0.84
N VAL A 25 12.04 -7.24 -1.41
CA VAL A 25 11.08 -8.27 -0.94
C VAL A 25 11.69 -9.67 -0.97
N TYR A 26 12.42 -10.00 -2.04
CA TYR A 26 13.10 -11.28 -2.12
C TYR A 26 14.19 -11.44 -1.06
N LEU A 27 15.02 -10.42 -0.86
CA LEU A 27 16.11 -10.45 0.11
C LEU A 27 15.59 -10.55 1.55
N GLU A 28 14.48 -9.88 1.87
CA GLU A 28 13.80 -10.01 3.17
C GLU A 28 13.33 -11.44 3.41
N ALA A 29 12.62 -12.04 2.44
CA ALA A 29 12.16 -13.43 2.54
C ALA A 29 13.32 -14.43 2.62
N ALA A 30 14.36 -14.23 1.80
CA ALA A 30 15.56 -15.07 1.82
C ALA A 30 16.31 -14.93 3.15
N LEU A 31 16.41 -13.73 3.73
CA LEU A 31 17.05 -13.51 5.03
C LEU A 31 16.31 -14.26 6.14
N LEU A 32 14.98 -14.23 6.16
CA LEU A 32 14.17 -15.00 7.12
C LEU A 32 14.45 -16.50 7.00
N ARG A 33 14.49 -17.04 5.77
CA ARG A 33 14.84 -18.44 5.52
C ARG A 33 16.25 -18.79 6.02
N ILE A 34 17.23 -17.92 5.80
CA ILE A 34 18.61 -18.13 6.25
C ILE A 34 18.70 -18.15 7.77
N VAL A 35 18.02 -17.22 8.45
CA VAL A 35 18.00 -17.16 9.92
C VAL A 35 17.32 -18.40 10.50
N ARG A 36 16.29 -18.91 9.86
CA ARG A 36 15.54 -20.11 10.29
C ARG A 36 16.32 -21.42 10.06
N ASP A 37 16.85 -21.60 8.85
CA ASP A 37 17.30 -22.91 8.35
C ASP A 37 18.82 -22.96 8.06
N GLY A 38 19.55 -21.85 8.21
CA GLY A 38 20.98 -21.77 7.91
C GLY A 38 21.33 -21.91 6.43
N GLU A 39 20.35 -21.75 5.52
CA GLU A 39 20.56 -21.85 4.08
C GLU A 39 21.42 -20.68 3.53
N LYS A 40 21.82 -20.75 2.25
CA LYS A 40 22.57 -19.68 1.58
C LYS A 40 21.66 -18.79 0.76
N MET A 41 21.87 -17.47 0.86
CA MET A 41 21.23 -16.49 -0.02
C MET A 41 21.68 -16.68 -1.47
N ARG A 42 20.73 -16.91 -2.39
CA ARG A 42 20.98 -16.95 -3.84
C ARG A 42 19.95 -16.09 -4.56
N GLU A 43 20.34 -15.37 -5.60
CA GLU A 43 19.40 -14.55 -6.40
C GLU A 43 19.30 -15.04 -7.86
N TRP A 44 20.12 -16.02 -8.24
CA TRP A 44 20.28 -16.50 -9.60
C TRP A 44 19.95 -17.98 -9.69
N PHE A 45 19.05 -18.32 -10.61
CA PHE A 45 18.53 -19.68 -10.77
C PHE A 45 18.72 -20.19 -12.20
N ALA A 46 19.11 -21.45 -12.34
CA ALA A 46 19.15 -22.14 -13.62
C ALA A 46 17.74 -22.42 -14.15
N ALA A 47 17.60 -22.53 -15.48
CA ALA A 47 16.34 -22.96 -16.09
C ALA A 47 15.87 -24.32 -15.57
N ALA A 48 16.80 -25.24 -15.29
CA ALA A 48 16.48 -26.55 -14.72
C ALA A 48 15.91 -26.45 -13.31
N GLU A 49 16.47 -25.59 -12.47
CA GLU A 49 15.95 -25.34 -11.12
C GLU A 49 14.55 -24.72 -11.20
N LEU A 50 14.38 -23.68 -12.01
CA LEU A 50 13.08 -22.99 -12.18
C LEU A 50 11.99 -23.92 -12.71
N ALA A 51 12.33 -24.82 -13.65
CA ALA A 51 11.41 -25.83 -14.16
C ALA A 51 11.03 -26.85 -13.07
N GLY A 52 12.01 -27.28 -12.26
CA GLY A 52 11.78 -28.20 -11.15
C GLY A 52 10.99 -27.62 -9.98
N LEU A 53 11.00 -26.28 -9.82
CA LEU A 53 10.17 -25.61 -8.82
C LEU A 53 8.68 -25.62 -9.19
N LEU A 54 8.28 -25.89 -10.43
CA LEU A 54 6.87 -25.93 -10.84
C LEU A 54 6.07 -24.69 -10.39
N LEU A 55 6.66 -23.50 -10.51
CA LEU A 55 6.02 -22.25 -10.09
C LEU A 55 4.88 -21.86 -11.06
N PRO A 56 3.78 -21.28 -10.56
CA PRO A 56 2.65 -20.88 -11.40
C PRO A 56 3.08 -19.87 -12.46
N GLY A 57 2.67 -20.13 -13.71
CA GLY A 57 3.03 -19.31 -14.87
C GLY A 57 4.44 -19.56 -15.43
N LEU A 58 5.21 -20.50 -14.86
CA LEU A 58 6.43 -21.03 -15.49
C LEU A 58 6.14 -22.33 -16.25
N PRO A 59 6.79 -22.54 -17.41
CA PRO A 59 6.82 -23.84 -18.06
C PRO A 59 7.52 -24.88 -17.17
N SER A 60 7.06 -26.12 -17.22
CA SER A 60 7.65 -27.25 -16.48
C SER A 60 8.90 -27.85 -17.15
N SER A 61 9.29 -27.37 -18.34
CA SER A 61 10.46 -27.84 -19.07
C SER A 61 11.57 -26.79 -19.14
N ILE A 62 12.82 -27.25 -19.12
CA ILE A 62 14.02 -26.40 -19.18
C ILE A 62 13.98 -25.49 -20.42
N ASP A 63 13.68 -26.06 -21.59
CA ASP A 63 13.59 -25.33 -22.85
C ASP A 63 12.39 -24.38 -22.89
N GLY A 64 11.29 -24.74 -22.21
CA GLY A 64 10.15 -23.85 -22.02
C GLY A 64 10.54 -22.60 -21.25
N VAL A 65 11.21 -22.77 -20.10
CA VAL A 65 11.70 -21.66 -19.28
C VAL A 65 12.68 -20.79 -20.08
N ALA A 66 13.66 -21.38 -20.77
CA ALA A 66 14.64 -20.64 -21.57
C ALA A 66 14.00 -19.82 -22.71
N ARG A 67 13.00 -20.39 -23.40
CA ARG A 67 12.22 -19.69 -24.43
C ARG A 67 11.42 -18.53 -23.83
N LYS A 68 10.73 -18.75 -22.72
CA LYS A 68 9.97 -17.70 -22.02
C LYS A 68 10.88 -16.56 -21.55
N ALA A 69 12.01 -16.91 -20.93
CA ALA A 69 12.99 -15.94 -20.47
C ALA A 69 13.58 -15.10 -21.61
N SER A 70 13.81 -15.71 -22.77
CA SER A 70 14.28 -15.00 -23.97
C SER A 70 13.20 -14.08 -24.55
N LYS A 71 11.94 -14.55 -24.61
CA LYS A 71 10.79 -13.77 -25.10
C LYS A 71 10.51 -12.55 -24.22
N GLU A 72 10.67 -12.69 -22.90
CA GLU A 72 10.38 -11.64 -21.91
C GLU A 72 11.62 -10.85 -21.49
N GLY A 73 12.78 -11.08 -22.12
CA GLY A 73 14.00 -10.30 -21.88
C GLY A 73 14.55 -10.42 -20.45
N TRP A 74 14.43 -11.59 -19.82
CA TRP A 74 14.84 -11.75 -18.43
C TRP A 74 16.32 -11.47 -18.21
N MET A 75 16.62 -10.81 -17.09
CA MET A 75 18.00 -10.59 -16.64
C MET A 75 18.70 -11.93 -16.48
N ARG A 76 19.79 -12.12 -17.22
CA ARG A 76 20.52 -13.39 -17.31
C ARG A 76 22.02 -13.18 -17.26
N ARG A 77 22.74 -14.14 -16.68
CA ARG A 77 24.20 -14.24 -16.74
C ARG A 77 24.63 -15.65 -17.13
N LYS A 78 25.85 -15.81 -17.63
CA LYS A 78 26.45 -17.12 -17.90
C LYS A 78 27.14 -17.61 -16.62
N THR A 79 26.92 -18.86 -16.27
CA THR A 79 27.68 -19.56 -15.23
C THR A 79 28.20 -20.89 -15.77
N LYS A 80 29.19 -21.44 -15.10
CA LYS A 80 29.77 -22.74 -15.45
C LYS A 80 29.19 -23.80 -14.52
N ALA A 81 28.60 -24.84 -15.09
CA ALA A 81 28.18 -26.05 -14.38
C ALA A 81 28.99 -27.22 -14.94
N GLY A 82 29.98 -27.67 -14.18
CA GLY A 82 30.98 -28.64 -14.67
C GLY A 82 31.75 -28.08 -15.86
N SER A 83 31.71 -28.76 -17.00
CA SER A 83 32.39 -28.32 -18.25
C SER A 83 31.52 -27.46 -19.17
N ARG A 84 30.22 -27.31 -18.88
CA ARG A 84 29.26 -26.62 -19.76
C ARG A 84 28.91 -25.23 -19.22
N TRP A 85 28.83 -24.26 -20.14
CA TRP A 85 28.26 -22.95 -19.85
C TRP A 85 26.74 -23.02 -19.92
N MET A 86 26.07 -22.43 -18.92
CA MET A 86 24.62 -22.33 -18.88
C MET A 86 24.19 -20.92 -18.46
N HIS A 87 22.97 -20.55 -18.88
CA HIS A 87 22.34 -19.32 -18.45
C HIS A 87 21.64 -19.51 -17.10
N VAL A 88 21.86 -18.57 -16.20
CA VAL A 88 21.06 -18.41 -14.98
C VAL A 88 20.35 -17.06 -15.02
N TYR A 89 19.17 -17.03 -14.42
CA TYR A 89 18.25 -15.91 -14.48
C TYR A 89 18.08 -15.30 -13.08
N HIS A 90 17.98 -13.98 -13.03
CA HIS A 90 17.77 -13.28 -11.77
C HIS A 90 16.33 -13.46 -11.31
N VAL A 91 16.12 -13.63 -10.01
CA VAL A 91 14.80 -13.86 -9.41
C VAL A 91 13.80 -12.74 -9.68
N THR A 92 14.25 -11.49 -9.77
CA THR A 92 13.37 -10.33 -10.05
C THR A 92 12.82 -10.32 -11.47
N ALA A 93 13.42 -11.08 -12.39
CA ALA A 93 12.94 -11.21 -13.77
C ALA A 93 11.79 -12.21 -13.91
N LEU A 94 11.47 -12.97 -12.86
CA LEU A 94 10.39 -13.97 -12.92
C LEU A 94 9.02 -13.29 -13.17
N PRO A 95 8.07 -13.99 -13.81
CA PRO A 95 6.69 -13.52 -13.91
C PRO A 95 6.11 -13.28 -12.52
N LYS A 96 5.20 -12.30 -12.39
CA LYS A 96 4.62 -11.90 -11.10
C LYS A 96 4.14 -13.10 -10.28
N ARG A 97 3.32 -13.98 -10.86
CA ARG A 97 2.80 -15.17 -10.18
C ARG A 97 3.89 -16.12 -9.70
N ALA A 98 4.90 -16.38 -10.54
CA ALA A 98 6.00 -17.24 -10.19
C ALA A 98 6.86 -16.66 -9.05
N PHE A 99 7.06 -15.34 -9.07
CA PHE A 99 7.77 -14.64 -8.01
C PHE A 99 6.99 -14.67 -6.69
N ASP A 100 5.70 -14.34 -6.72
CA ASP A 100 4.85 -14.34 -5.53
C ASP A 100 4.82 -15.75 -4.89
N ALA A 101 4.68 -16.80 -5.70
CA ALA A 101 4.73 -18.19 -5.21
C ALA A 101 6.10 -18.57 -4.65
N LEU A 102 7.20 -18.10 -5.26
CA LEU A 102 8.54 -18.32 -4.70
C LEU A 102 8.71 -17.63 -3.34
N ILE A 103 8.20 -16.41 -3.18
CA ILE A 103 8.20 -15.71 -1.88
C ILE A 103 7.36 -16.48 -0.85
N ALA A 104 6.15 -16.91 -1.22
CA ALA A 104 5.28 -17.69 -0.34
C ALA A 104 6.00 -18.95 0.18
N ARG A 105 6.68 -19.69 -0.70
CA ARG A 105 7.45 -20.87 -0.31
C ARG A 105 8.65 -20.57 0.59
N LEU A 106 9.35 -19.46 0.40
CA LEU A 106 10.44 -19.07 1.32
C LEU A 106 9.92 -18.80 2.74
N LEU A 107 8.72 -18.25 2.83
CA LEU A 107 8.04 -17.90 4.08
C LEU A 107 7.22 -19.06 4.68
N ASP A 108 7.23 -20.25 4.07
CA ASP A 108 6.33 -21.38 4.38
C ASP A 108 4.84 -21.00 4.47
N LEU A 109 4.41 -20.06 3.63
CA LEU A 109 3.00 -19.68 3.51
C LEU A 109 2.25 -20.72 2.64
N PRO A 110 0.95 -20.94 2.89
CA PRO A 110 0.13 -21.83 2.05
C PRO A 110 0.16 -21.37 0.59
N ASP A 111 0.09 -22.32 -0.36
CA ASP A 111 0.19 -22.04 -1.79
C ASP A 111 -0.94 -21.08 -2.22
N ILE A 112 -0.58 -20.07 -3.03
CA ILE A 112 -1.50 -18.96 -3.37
C ILE A 112 -2.78 -19.49 -4.05
N ASP A 113 -2.66 -20.51 -4.90
CA ASP A 113 -3.80 -21.11 -5.61
C ASP A 113 -4.69 -21.98 -4.69
N GLU A 114 -4.18 -22.42 -3.53
CA GLU A 114 -4.95 -23.18 -2.52
C GLU A 114 -5.70 -22.26 -1.53
N THR A 115 -5.40 -20.96 -1.47
CA THR A 115 -6.01 -20.04 -0.48
C THR A 115 -7.46 -19.62 -0.77
N ALA A 116 -8.11 -20.21 -1.77
CA ALA A 116 -9.51 -19.93 -2.09
C ALA A 116 -10.53 -20.18 -0.95
N PRO A 117 -10.38 -21.13 0.00
CA PRO A 117 -11.36 -21.33 1.06
C PRO A 117 -11.07 -20.56 2.35
N LEU A 118 -9.97 -19.81 2.45
CA LEU A 118 -9.61 -19.08 3.68
C LEU A 118 -10.41 -17.78 3.88
N VAL A 119 -11.18 -17.35 2.88
CA VAL A 119 -12.10 -16.21 3.01
C VAL A 119 -13.21 -16.50 4.02
N ASP A 120 -13.60 -17.77 4.19
CA ASP A 120 -14.68 -18.17 5.11
C ASP A 120 -14.22 -18.31 6.58
N VAL A 121 -12.90 -18.31 6.84
CA VAL A 121 -12.33 -18.43 8.20
C VAL A 121 -11.90 -17.08 8.75
N LEU A 122 -11.84 -16.04 7.91
CA LEU A 122 -11.68 -14.68 8.42
C LEU A 122 -12.94 -14.34 9.22
N PRO A 123 -12.81 -13.86 10.48
CA PRO A 123 -13.94 -13.21 11.12
C PRO A 123 -14.44 -12.15 10.13
N PRO A 124 -15.77 -11.99 9.96
CA PRO A 124 -16.29 -10.98 9.06
C PRO A 124 -15.55 -9.70 9.43
N MET A 125 -14.80 -9.14 8.45
CA MET A 125 -14.13 -7.87 8.66
C MET A 125 -15.17 -6.98 9.33
N PRO A 126 -14.89 -6.38 10.50
CA PRO A 126 -15.83 -5.42 11.05
C PRO A 126 -16.10 -4.48 9.88
N ARG A 127 -17.37 -4.43 9.43
CA ARG A 127 -17.79 -3.42 8.45
C ARG A 127 -17.11 -2.15 8.91
N PRO A 128 -16.41 -1.39 8.05
CA PRO A 128 -15.76 -0.15 8.46
C PRO A 128 -16.73 0.49 9.41
N GLN A 129 -16.38 0.49 10.70
CA GLN A 129 -17.27 1.06 11.69
C GLN A 129 -17.46 2.45 11.11
N GLN A 130 -18.72 2.84 10.82
CA GLN A 130 -18.97 4.23 10.51
C GLN A 130 -18.24 4.94 11.63
N ILE A 131 -17.10 5.56 11.29
CA ILE A 131 -16.21 6.16 12.27
C ILE A 131 -17.17 7.11 12.95
N GLU A 132 -17.59 6.78 14.17
CA GLU A 132 -18.43 7.66 14.98
C GLU A 132 -17.64 8.94 14.96
N ALA A 133 -18.16 9.94 14.23
CA ALA A 133 -17.38 11.06 13.77
C ALA A 133 -16.55 11.55 14.94
N ASP A 134 -15.24 11.34 14.87
CA ASP A 134 -14.35 11.58 16.00
C ASP A 134 -14.72 12.92 16.60
N THR A 135 -14.87 12.95 17.93
CA THR A 135 -15.31 14.05 18.81
C THR A 135 -14.52 15.36 18.64
N ASN A 136 -13.66 15.44 17.63
CA ASN A 136 -12.76 16.53 17.31
C ASN A 136 -12.95 17.12 15.90
N MET A 137 -13.83 16.57 15.05
CA MET A 137 -14.17 17.22 13.78
C MET A 137 -15.25 18.27 14.02
N ALA A 138 -14.95 19.53 13.69
CA ALA A 138 -15.92 20.62 13.75
C ALA A 138 -17.13 20.25 12.87
N PRO A 139 -18.37 20.26 13.43
CA PRO A 139 -19.56 19.92 12.69
C PRO A 139 -19.71 20.74 11.40
N PRO A 140 -20.36 20.19 10.35
CA PRO A 140 -20.45 20.80 9.03
C PRO A 140 -21.11 22.20 9.03
N TRP A 141 -21.84 22.56 10.08
CA TRP A 141 -22.47 23.87 10.25
C TRP A 141 -21.57 24.94 10.91
N VAL A 142 -20.46 24.56 11.56
CA VAL A 142 -19.58 25.48 12.29
C VAL A 142 -18.85 26.44 11.35
N LEU A 143 -18.35 25.94 10.21
CA LEU A 143 -17.65 26.78 9.22
C LEU A 143 -18.58 27.80 8.53
N PRO A 144 -19.79 27.43 8.07
CA PRO A 144 -20.79 28.38 7.61
C PRO A 144 -21.14 29.44 8.66
N LEU A 145 -21.32 29.05 9.93
CA LEU A 145 -21.62 29.99 11.02
C LEU A 145 -20.48 31.02 11.21
N MET A 146 -19.23 30.54 11.26
CA MET A 146 -18.03 31.39 11.34
C MET A 146 -17.93 32.37 10.16
N ARG A 147 -18.32 31.93 8.96
CA ARG A 147 -18.34 32.79 7.78
C ARG A 147 -19.36 33.91 7.93
N ILE A 148 -20.60 33.59 8.31
CA ILE A 148 -21.69 34.56 8.52
C ILE A 148 -21.29 35.57 9.62
N MET A 149 -20.72 35.08 10.73
CA MET A 149 -20.21 35.94 11.81
C MET A 149 -19.18 36.96 11.32
N LYS A 150 -18.30 36.55 10.42
CA LYS A 150 -17.21 37.39 9.89
C LYS A 150 -17.67 38.34 8.79
N THR A 151 -18.60 37.93 7.93
CA THR A 151 -18.96 38.69 6.72
C THR A 151 -20.25 39.50 6.85
N GLU A 152 -21.20 39.05 7.67
CA GLU A 152 -22.58 39.52 7.61
C GLU A 152 -23.11 40.08 8.95
N THR A 153 -22.55 39.67 10.10
CA THR A 153 -23.10 40.06 11.41
C THR A 153 -22.10 40.75 12.33
N ALA A 154 -20.92 41.15 11.81
CA ALA A 154 -19.87 41.86 12.55
C ALA A 154 -19.52 41.22 13.92
N GLY A 155 -19.59 39.89 14.01
CA GLY A 155 -19.31 39.13 15.23
C GLY A 155 -20.52 38.83 16.13
N ASN A 156 -21.74 39.24 15.77
CA ASN A 156 -22.95 38.89 16.52
C ASN A 156 -23.36 37.43 16.26
N LEU A 157 -23.23 36.59 17.28
CA LEU A 157 -23.53 35.15 17.22
C LEU A 157 -25.03 34.87 17.04
N SER A 158 -25.90 35.61 17.74
CA SER A 158 -27.36 35.39 17.70
C SER A 158 -27.94 35.69 16.32
N GLU A 159 -27.48 36.77 15.69
CA GLU A 159 -27.90 37.13 14.33
C GLU A 159 -27.34 36.15 13.29
N ALA A 160 -26.12 35.64 13.49
CA ALA A 160 -25.52 34.65 12.61
C ALA A 160 -26.25 33.29 12.69
N TRP A 161 -26.69 32.91 13.89
CA TRP A 161 -27.47 31.69 14.12
C TRP A 161 -28.82 31.73 13.40
N GLN A 162 -29.50 32.87 13.39
CA GLN A 162 -30.78 33.02 12.69
C GLN A 162 -30.66 32.90 11.16
N ARG A 163 -29.51 33.30 10.59
CA ARG A 163 -29.24 33.23 9.14
C ARG A 163 -28.64 31.91 8.67
N LEU A 164 -28.16 31.08 9.61
CA LEU A 164 -27.53 29.80 9.31
C LEU A 164 -28.42 28.82 8.51
N PRO A 165 -29.73 28.65 8.81
CA PRO A 165 -30.58 27.71 8.10
C PRO A 165 -30.71 27.99 6.58
N GLU A 166 -30.62 29.25 6.18
CA GLU A 166 -30.74 29.66 4.77
C GLU A 166 -29.47 29.38 3.95
N ARG A 167 -28.35 29.08 4.62
CA ARG A 167 -27.01 28.93 4.01
C ARG A 167 -26.46 27.50 4.10
N LEU A 168 -27.21 26.58 4.69
CA LEU A 168 -26.79 25.19 4.84
C LEU A 168 -27.18 24.34 3.61
N PRO A 169 -26.36 23.34 3.24
CA PRO A 169 -26.74 22.34 2.26
C PRO A 169 -27.98 21.55 2.72
N PRO A 170 -28.82 21.03 1.80
CA PRO A 170 -30.07 20.37 2.14
C PRO A 170 -29.93 19.07 2.94
N ASP A 171 -28.72 18.52 3.05
CA ASP A 171 -28.41 17.24 3.70
C ASP A 171 -27.78 17.40 5.10
N VAL A 172 -27.75 18.63 5.64
CA VAL A 172 -27.14 18.92 6.95
C VAL A 172 -28.21 19.18 7.99
N ALA A 173 -28.30 18.29 8.99
CA ALA A 173 -29.17 18.50 10.14
C ALA A 173 -28.64 19.64 11.03
N LEU A 174 -29.52 20.59 11.36
CA LEU A 174 -29.26 21.64 12.35
C LEU A 174 -29.38 21.05 13.75
N PRO A 175 -28.37 21.20 14.63
CA PRO A 175 -28.48 20.79 16.03
C PRO A 175 -29.42 21.72 16.80
N SER A 176 -29.83 21.28 18.00
CA SER A 176 -30.56 22.16 18.91
C SER A 176 -29.69 23.33 19.41
N VAL A 177 -30.31 24.40 19.90
CA VAL A 177 -29.59 25.58 20.42
C VAL A 177 -28.64 25.21 21.57
N GLU A 178 -29.06 24.26 22.42
CA GLU A 178 -28.30 23.79 23.58
C GLU A 178 -27.10 22.91 23.17
N GLU A 179 -27.28 22.07 22.15
CA GLU A 179 -26.20 21.27 21.55
C GLU A 179 -25.16 22.17 20.85
N ALA A 180 -25.63 23.16 20.09
CA ALA A 180 -24.78 24.11 19.40
C ALA A 180 -23.94 24.95 20.36
N ALA A 181 -24.53 25.44 21.45
CA ALA A 181 -23.83 26.19 22.49
C ALA A 181 -22.70 25.35 23.11
N SER A 182 -22.99 24.08 23.44
CA SER A 182 -22.02 23.15 24.01
C SER A 182 -20.82 22.91 23.08
N ILE A 183 -21.10 22.74 21.78
CA ILE A 183 -20.07 22.57 20.74
C ILE A 183 -19.24 23.86 20.57
N LEU A 184 -19.87 25.04 20.52
CA LEU A 184 -19.16 26.31 20.36
C LEU A 184 -18.25 26.65 21.55
N VAL A 185 -18.64 26.28 22.77
CA VAL A 185 -17.80 26.39 23.97
C VAL A 185 -16.63 25.40 23.89
N GLN A 186 -16.85 24.16 23.45
CA GLN A 186 -15.79 23.17 23.25
C GLN A 186 -14.73 23.64 22.25
N PHE A 187 -15.14 24.32 21.17
CA PHE A 187 -14.24 24.90 20.17
C PHE A 187 -13.67 26.28 20.55
N GLY A 188 -14.02 26.83 21.72
CA GLY A 188 -13.53 28.14 22.19
C GLY A 188 -14.04 29.33 21.37
N ILE A 189 -15.14 29.16 20.64
CA ILE A 189 -15.75 30.19 19.77
C ILE A 189 -16.70 31.09 20.57
N ALA A 190 -17.35 30.55 21.60
CA ALA A 190 -18.16 31.29 22.56
C ALA A 190 -17.43 31.39 23.91
N GLY A 191 -17.49 32.55 24.56
CA GLY A 191 -17.00 32.72 25.93
C GLY A 191 -17.82 31.87 26.90
N LYS A 192 -17.17 31.37 27.96
CA LYS A 192 -17.86 30.72 29.09
C LYS A 192 -18.81 31.69 29.78
#